data_AF-A0A5J4WBD0-F1
#
_entry.id   AF-A0A5J4WBD0-F1
#
_cell.length_a   1.000
_cell.length_b   1.000
_cell.length_c   1.000
_cell.angle_alpha   90.00
_cell.angle_beta   90.00
_cell.angle_gamma   90.00
#
_symmetry.space_group_name_H-M   'P 1'
#
loop_
_entity.id
_entity.type
_entity.pdbx_description
1 polymer ?
#
loop_
_entity_poly.entity_id
_entity_poly.type
_entity_poly.pdbx_seq_one_letter_code
_entity_poly.pdbx_strand_id
1 'polypeptide(L)'
;MKIFKSTLRSSKFKDNVDQNEPVLMTHQTYTIETNGTIIYDMTGGDSLYEYFDIMDNAKFPPLIPGKDENSDSFQIFTDEIVKYLKASQKLDFDFTKCMLLYTAIEYEDYALYGFSAYAMQNANITPSIIYAVESLPEEIFMKFINQDDDMELWNFFYEIGCGGDFDQYILGFELNGIVSDECISNNAIIPGHTDSQSSEMPPKPTVCENEAIPFVQYLQGFKYWWIEQFTVEQFKRVLTRTGVAIGHVYYIDAEDVDDVDDSIFIGWENINEVEYWIIAKQILTYEIIGESEIEQINYHYEIDRIPIHPRGTFEQEIDGFVLFCDGNDDQCPKPYASCAIITSTTPIDRCECPTEQSTFDKDPRKDGLCQCKVIFESTPIDACPCPTDPDKLAKDPRKDGLCKVDPCKSITSTTPIETCPCPTEASSLEKDPRKDGLCQDQPKEQTMKVIPSIMGVILASIAIPALVVLLL
;
A
#
# COMPACT_ATOMS: atom_id res chain seq x y z
N MET A 1 -18.31 24.81 -3.31
CA MET A 1 -18.77 25.10 -1.92
C MET A 1 -17.82 26.12 -1.27
N LYS A 2 -18.21 27.40 -1.10
CA LYS A 2 -17.45 28.32 -0.24
C LYS A 2 -17.66 27.83 1.19
N ILE A 3 -16.70 27.07 1.70
CA ILE A 3 -16.69 26.59 3.08
C ILE A 3 -17.02 27.78 3.99
N PHE A 4 -17.88 27.50 4.95
CA PHE A 4 -18.35 28.33 6.06
C PHE A 4 -17.19 28.80 6.97
N LYS A 5 -16.08 29.28 6.41
CA LYS A 5 -15.05 30.01 7.15
C LYS A 5 -15.67 31.35 7.58
N SER A 6 -16.06 31.47 8.85
CA SER A 6 -15.95 32.67 9.69
C SER A 6 -17.15 33.14 10.54
N THR A 7 -18.23 32.37 10.76
CA THR A 7 -19.33 32.88 11.65
C THR A 7 -19.52 32.14 12.99
N LEU A 8 -18.68 31.14 13.33
CA LEU A 8 -18.76 30.42 14.61
C LEU A 8 -17.55 30.60 15.54
N ARG A 9 -16.57 31.44 15.20
CA ARG A 9 -15.40 31.68 16.06
C ARG A 9 -15.62 32.63 17.25
N SER A 10 -16.84 33.09 17.52
CA SER A 10 -17.07 34.16 18.52
C SER A 10 -18.03 33.84 19.68
N SER A 11 -18.34 32.58 20.00
CA SER A 11 -19.07 32.33 21.25
C SER A 11 -18.47 31.21 22.08
N LYS A 12 -17.53 31.65 22.93
CA LYS A 12 -17.02 31.01 24.15
C LYS A 12 -15.99 29.92 23.89
N PHE A 13 -14.72 30.29 24.10
CA PHE A 13 -13.76 29.48 24.84
C PHE A 13 -14.52 28.58 25.83
N LYS A 14 -14.59 27.29 25.51
CA LYS A 14 -15.11 26.26 26.40
C LYS A 14 -14.07 26.11 27.52
N ASP A 15 -14.24 26.85 28.62
CA ASP A 15 -13.39 26.74 29.83
C ASP A 15 -13.48 25.37 30.56
N ASN A 16 -13.96 24.31 29.91
CA ASN A 16 -13.95 22.92 30.37
C ASN A 16 -14.36 22.01 29.19
N VAL A 17 -13.50 21.85 28.19
CA VAL A 17 -13.58 20.64 27.35
C VAL A 17 -13.22 19.49 28.30
N ASP A 18 -14.22 18.67 28.64
CA ASP A 18 -13.98 17.45 29.40
C ASP A 18 -12.98 16.62 28.59
N GLN A 19 -11.78 16.40 29.12
CA GLN A 19 -10.73 15.60 28.45
C GLN A 19 -11.19 14.15 28.17
N ASN A 20 -12.38 13.77 28.64
CA ASN A 20 -13.03 12.50 28.37
C ASN A 20 -14.09 12.54 27.26
N GLU A 21 -14.33 13.67 26.58
CA GLU A 21 -15.21 13.65 25.40
C GLU A 21 -14.57 12.78 24.30
N PRO A 22 -15.35 11.88 23.68
CA PRO A 22 -14.84 11.01 22.63
C PRO A 22 -14.34 11.85 21.46
N VAL A 23 -13.16 11.49 20.98
CA VAL A 23 -12.50 12.15 19.85
C VAL A 23 -13.05 11.54 18.59
N LEU A 24 -13.91 12.27 17.91
CA LEU A 24 -14.64 11.77 16.77
C LEU A 24 -14.08 12.42 15.51
N MET A 25 -13.53 11.59 14.63
CA MET A 25 -13.33 11.99 13.24
C MET A 25 -14.69 12.00 12.55
N THR A 26 -14.86 12.88 11.57
CA THR A 26 -16.13 13.02 10.84
C THR A 26 -15.97 12.67 9.37
N HIS A 27 -16.94 11.97 8.80
CA HIS A 27 -16.99 11.65 7.37
C HIS A 27 -18.35 12.03 6.83
N GLN A 28 -18.40 12.68 5.67
CA GLN A 28 -19.67 13.03 5.04
C GLN A 28 -20.33 11.76 4.48
N THR A 29 -21.55 11.46 4.95
CA THR A 29 -22.21 10.23 4.53
C THR A 29 -22.95 10.39 3.20
N TYR A 30 -23.04 9.29 2.47
CA TYR A 30 -23.88 9.14 1.30
C TYR A 30 -24.42 7.71 1.23
N THR A 31 -25.52 7.54 0.50
CA THR A 31 -26.07 6.23 0.18
C THR A 31 -25.89 5.91 -1.29
N ILE A 32 -25.60 4.65 -1.59
CA ILE A 32 -25.52 4.13 -2.96
C ILE A 32 -26.81 3.35 -3.24
N GLU A 33 -27.61 3.84 -4.17
CA GLU A 33 -28.83 3.17 -4.61
C GLU A 33 -28.52 1.94 -5.49
N THR A 34 -29.49 1.05 -5.66
CA THR A 34 -29.31 -0.20 -6.44
C THR A 34 -28.91 -0.01 -7.90
N ASN A 35 -29.17 1.17 -8.47
CA ASN A 35 -28.79 1.56 -9.83
C ASN A 35 -27.43 2.28 -9.89
N GLY A 36 -26.74 2.45 -8.76
CA GLY A 36 -25.46 3.16 -8.66
C GLY A 36 -25.57 4.67 -8.43
N THR A 37 -26.78 5.23 -8.33
CA THR A 37 -26.99 6.64 -7.99
C THR A 37 -26.49 6.91 -6.57
N ILE A 38 -25.78 8.02 -6.39
CA ILE A 38 -25.29 8.47 -5.07
C ILE A 38 -26.22 9.56 -4.53
N ILE A 39 -26.58 9.46 -3.25
CA ILE A 39 -27.42 10.46 -2.57
C ILE A 39 -26.74 10.92 -1.28
N TYR A 40 -26.44 12.23 -1.21
CA TYR A 40 -26.07 12.92 0.03
C TYR A 40 -27.34 13.43 0.74
N ASP A 41 -27.65 12.88 1.91
CA ASP A 41 -28.85 13.28 2.66
C ASP A 41 -28.58 14.44 3.63
N MET A 42 -28.89 15.65 3.15
CA MET A 42 -28.76 16.91 3.89
C MET A 42 -30.02 17.28 4.68
N THR A 43 -30.97 16.35 4.87
CA THR A 43 -32.25 16.64 5.53
C THR A 43 -32.19 16.57 7.06
N GLY A 44 -31.18 15.92 7.65
CA GLY A 44 -31.02 15.76 9.09
C GLY A 44 -29.70 16.35 9.61
N GLY A 45 -29.72 16.93 10.82
CA GLY A 45 -28.51 17.43 11.47
C GLY A 45 -27.46 16.33 11.70
N ASP A 46 -27.91 15.16 12.16
CA ASP A 46 -27.03 14.02 12.45
C ASP A 46 -26.85 13.06 11.25
N SER A 47 -27.61 13.22 10.15
CA SER A 47 -27.49 12.35 8.96
C SER A 47 -26.36 12.76 8.03
N LEU A 48 -25.87 13.99 8.17
CA LEU A 48 -24.82 14.54 7.31
C LEU A 48 -23.48 13.84 7.49
N TYR A 49 -23.17 13.47 8.73
CA TYR A 49 -21.85 13.02 9.11
C TYR A 49 -21.91 11.71 9.90
N GLU A 50 -21.00 10.81 9.55
CA GLU A 50 -20.63 9.68 10.36
C GLU A 50 -19.53 10.13 11.32
N TYR A 51 -19.66 9.75 12.58
CA TYR A 51 -18.67 10.04 13.62
C TYR A 51 -17.96 8.76 13.98
N PHE A 52 -16.63 8.82 14.01
CA PHE A 52 -15.82 7.65 14.21
C PHE A 52 -14.77 7.84 15.30
N ASP A 53 -14.81 6.94 16.26
CA ASP A 53 -13.86 6.87 17.36
C ASP A 53 -12.69 5.94 16.99
N ILE A 54 -11.56 6.56 16.60
CA ILE A 54 -10.31 5.85 16.30
C ILE A 54 -9.55 5.40 17.56
N MET A 55 -10.08 5.71 18.76
CA MET A 55 -9.40 5.56 20.04
C MET A 55 -9.49 4.13 20.62
N ASP A 56 -10.23 3.21 19.99
CA ASP A 56 -10.28 1.79 20.40
C ASP A 56 -9.01 1.04 20.00
N ASN A 57 -8.08 0.88 20.94
CA ASN A 57 -6.80 0.19 20.74
C ASN A 57 -6.93 -1.30 20.38
N ALA A 58 -8.04 -1.95 20.73
CA ALA A 58 -8.26 -3.35 20.38
C ALA A 58 -8.69 -3.48 18.92
N LYS A 59 -9.46 -2.51 18.42
CA LYS A 59 -9.93 -2.46 17.03
C LYS A 59 -8.87 -1.83 16.09
N PHE A 60 -8.17 -0.80 16.56
CA PHE A 60 -7.23 0.00 15.77
C PHE A 60 -5.86 0.10 16.47
N PRO A 61 -5.04 -0.96 16.38
CA PRO A 61 -3.69 -0.92 16.94
C PRO A 61 -2.80 0.06 16.14
N PRO A 62 -1.74 0.60 16.76
CA PRO A 62 -0.77 1.40 16.04
C PRO A 62 -0.15 0.68 14.83
N LEU A 63 0.10 1.45 13.76
CA LEU A 63 0.68 0.97 12.51
C LEU A 63 2.06 0.34 12.75
N ILE A 64 2.90 1.01 13.55
CA ILE A 64 4.24 0.54 13.92
C ILE A 64 4.16 -0.17 15.27
N PRO A 65 4.44 -1.49 15.36
CA PRO A 65 4.37 -2.22 16.62
C PRO A 65 5.28 -1.62 17.71
N GLY A 66 4.71 -1.36 18.88
CA GLY A 66 5.45 -0.80 20.01
C GLY A 66 5.76 0.70 19.92
N LYS A 67 5.19 1.40 18.92
CA LYS A 67 5.23 2.84 18.78
C LYS A 67 3.80 3.38 18.78
N ASP A 68 3.45 4.07 19.85
CA ASP A 68 2.12 4.67 20.08
C ASP A 68 2.25 6.16 20.39
N GLU A 69 1.13 6.81 20.71
CA GLU A 69 1.07 8.24 21.03
C GLU A 69 1.96 8.65 22.23
N ASN A 70 2.30 7.72 23.12
CA ASN A 70 3.12 7.96 24.32
C ASN A 70 4.63 7.79 24.05
N SER A 71 5.02 7.45 22.81
CA SER A 71 6.41 7.26 22.45
C SER A 71 7.15 8.61 22.30
N ASP A 72 8.42 8.67 22.74
CA ASP A 72 9.28 9.85 22.58
C ASP A 72 9.44 10.31 21.11
N SER A 73 9.19 9.40 20.18
CA SER A 73 9.19 9.65 18.74
C SER A 73 8.35 8.62 18.00
N PHE A 74 7.72 9.10 16.93
CA PHE A 74 7.04 8.32 15.92
C PHE A 74 7.34 8.95 14.56
N GLN A 75 7.70 8.16 13.57
CA GLN A 75 7.98 8.64 12.22
C GLN A 75 7.63 7.54 11.23
N ILE A 76 6.72 7.82 10.30
CA ILE A 76 6.29 6.83 9.31
C ILE A 76 7.29 6.73 8.13
N PHE A 77 7.96 7.84 7.77
CA PHE A 77 8.95 7.90 6.69
C PHE A 77 10.23 8.59 7.14
N THR A 78 11.38 8.01 6.80
CA THR A 78 12.68 8.72 6.94
C THR A 78 12.83 9.81 5.88
N ASP A 79 13.77 10.73 6.09
CA ASP A 79 14.14 11.76 5.11
C ASP A 79 14.50 11.18 3.74
N GLU A 80 15.19 10.03 3.69
CA GLU A 80 15.50 9.37 2.42
C GLU A 80 14.26 8.79 1.75
N ILE A 81 13.33 8.23 2.53
CA ILE A 81 12.06 7.71 2.00
C ILE A 81 11.27 8.86 1.40
N VAL A 82 11.08 9.97 2.11
CA VAL A 82 10.31 11.11 1.59
C VAL A 82 10.88 11.57 0.25
N LYS A 83 12.20 11.75 0.10
CA LYS A 83 12.83 12.12 -1.18
C LYS A 83 12.63 11.10 -2.31
N TYR A 84 12.42 9.84 -1.96
CA TYR A 84 12.20 8.74 -2.91
C TYR A 84 10.72 8.62 -3.34
N LEU A 85 9.77 9.07 -2.53
CA LEU A 85 8.35 8.99 -2.86
C LEU A 85 8.03 9.81 -4.11
N LYS A 86 7.30 9.26 -5.06
CA LYS A 86 6.89 9.98 -6.27
C LYS A 86 6.00 11.16 -5.93
N ALA A 87 5.09 11.00 -4.96
CA ALA A 87 4.21 12.06 -4.49
C ALA A 87 4.93 13.24 -3.80
N SER A 88 6.21 13.09 -3.44
CA SER A 88 7.02 14.21 -2.93
C SER A 88 7.85 14.90 -4.02
N GLN A 89 7.97 14.30 -5.20
CA GLN A 89 8.82 14.79 -6.27
C GLN A 89 8.10 15.88 -7.07
N LYS A 90 8.88 16.61 -7.85
CA LYS A 90 8.35 17.59 -8.79
C LYS A 90 7.39 16.92 -9.76
N LEU A 91 6.29 17.60 -10.01
CA LEU A 91 5.25 17.15 -10.93
C LEU A 91 5.75 17.25 -12.37
N ASP A 92 5.42 16.26 -13.20
CA ASP A 92 5.79 16.18 -14.61
C ASP A 92 4.63 16.53 -15.57
N PHE A 93 3.57 17.16 -15.02
CA PHE A 93 2.38 17.58 -15.75
C PHE A 93 1.99 19.03 -15.42
N ASP A 94 1.24 19.66 -16.34
CA ASP A 94 0.75 21.03 -16.15
C ASP A 94 -0.62 21.06 -15.48
N PHE A 95 -0.61 21.03 -14.14
CA PHE A 95 -1.81 21.05 -13.33
C PHE A 95 -2.60 22.38 -13.42
N THR A 96 -2.00 23.47 -13.91
CA THR A 96 -2.65 24.79 -13.98
C THR A 96 -3.80 24.84 -14.99
N LYS A 97 -3.83 23.86 -15.90
CA LYS A 97 -4.85 23.73 -16.94
C LYS A 97 -6.15 23.08 -16.47
N CYS A 98 -6.18 22.57 -15.25
CA CYS A 98 -7.32 21.88 -14.65
C CYS A 98 -7.47 22.36 -13.21
N MET A 99 -8.52 23.14 -12.92
CA MET A 99 -8.72 23.76 -11.59
C MET A 99 -8.77 22.71 -10.48
N LEU A 100 -9.34 21.54 -10.76
CA LEU A 100 -9.43 20.44 -9.83
C LEU A 100 -8.05 19.82 -9.50
N LEU A 101 -7.16 19.67 -10.48
CA LEU A 101 -5.76 19.26 -10.22
C LEU A 101 -5.01 20.32 -9.40
N TYR A 102 -5.15 21.59 -9.79
CA TYR A 102 -4.57 22.71 -9.04
C TYR A 102 -5.01 22.68 -7.56
N THR A 103 -6.30 22.50 -7.32
CA THR A 103 -6.89 22.41 -5.98
C THR A 103 -6.31 21.21 -5.20
N ALA A 104 -6.28 20.02 -5.79
CA ALA A 104 -5.76 18.82 -5.13
C ALA A 104 -4.28 18.95 -4.74
N ILE A 105 -3.48 19.70 -5.51
CA ILE A 105 -2.07 19.95 -5.21
C ILE A 105 -1.93 21.07 -4.17
N GLU A 106 -2.63 22.19 -4.34
CA GLU A 106 -2.56 23.36 -3.44
C GLU A 106 -3.00 23.00 -2.01
N TYR A 107 -4.03 22.16 -1.87
CA TYR A 107 -4.50 21.68 -0.56
C TYR A 107 -3.82 20.37 -0.10
N GLU A 108 -2.73 19.97 -0.75
CA GLU A 108 -1.89 18.82 -0.39
C GLU A 108 -2.56 17.42 -0.48
N ASP A 109 -3.83 17.34 -0.88
CA ASP A 109 -4.57 16.08 -1.06
C ASP A 109 -3.86 15.09 -1.98
N TYR A 110 -3.31 15.61 -3.09
CA TYR A 110 -2.52 14.84 -4.03
C TYR A 110 -1.38 14.09 -3.34
N ALA A 111 -0.65 14.76 -2.44
CA ALA A 111 0.44 14.15 -1.71
C ALA A 111 -0.07 13.26 -0.55
N LEU A 112 -1.17 13.62 0.12
CA LEU A 112 -1.81 12.77 1.12
C LEU A 112 -2.16 11.40 0.54
N TYR A 113 -2.84 11.35 -0.61
CA TYR A 113 -3.19 10.08 -1.28
C TYR A 113 -1.95 9.22 -1.59
N GLY A 114 -0.90 9.82 -2.16
CA GLY A 114 0.33 9.10 -2.49
C GLY A 114 1.10 8.61 -1.25
N PHE A 115 1.21 9.45 -0.22
CA PHE A 115 1.87 9.09 1.04
C PHE A 115 1.09 8.03 1.80
N SER A 116 -0.24 8.13 1.88
CA SER A 116 -1.07 7.09 2.49
C SER A 116 -0.99 5.77 1.72
N ALA A 117 -0.92 5.79 0.38
CA ALA A 117 -0.72 4.58 -0.41
C ALA A 117 0.62 3.90 -0.07
N TYR A 118 1.68 4.68 0.15
CA TYR A 118 2.96 4.14 0.60
C TYR A 118 2.92 3.65 2.06
N ALA A 119 2.34 4.41 2.99
CA ALA A 119 2.23 3.99 4.39
C ALA A 119 1.40 2.71 4.53
N MET A 120 0.25 2.64 3.86
CA MET A 120 -0.72 1.55 4.05
C MET A 120 -0.51 0.38 3.11
N GLN A 121 0.16 0.55 1.97
CA GLN A 121 0.34 -0.52 0.98
C GLN A 121 1.75 -0.59 0.37
N ASN A 122 2.68 0.28 0.78
CA ASN A 122 4.03 0.42 0.18
C ASN A 122 4.01 0.58 -1.34
N ALA A 123 2.95 1.24 -1.81
CA ALA A 123 2.79 1.63 -3.19
C ALA A 123 3.41 3.02 -3.37
N ASN A 124 4.56 3.09 -4.05
CA ASN A 124 5.17 4.37 -4.40
C ASN A 124 4.55 4.90 -5.70
N ILE A 125 3.43 5.60 -5.55
CA ILE A 125 2.63 6.14 -6.65
C ILE A 125 2.42 7.63 -6.49
N THR A 126 2.08 8.25 -7.61
CA THR A 126 1.45 9.56 -7.75
C THR A 126 -0.02 9.31 -8.11
N PRO A 127 -1.00 9.88 -7.40
CA PRO A 127 -2.40 9.56 -7.65
C PRO A 127 -2.90 10.18 -8.96
N SER A 128 -3.70 9.43 -9.70
CA SER A 128 -4.47 9.95 -10.84
C SER A 128 -5.75 10.59 -10.34
N ILE A 129 -5.74 11.92 -10.21
CA ILE A 129 -6.92 12.70 -9.86
C ILE A 129 -7.95 12.62 -11.01
N ILE A 130 -7.48 12.58 -12.25
CA ILE A 130 -8.32 12.38 -13.43
C ILE A 130 -9.11 11.07 -13.31
N TYR A 131 -8.45 9.96 -12.97
CA TYR A 131 -9.14 8.69 -12.76
C TYR A 131 -10.26 8.80 -11.73
N ALA A 132 -10.01 9.48 -10.60
CA ALA A 132 -11.03 9.68 -9.56
C ALA A 132 -12.29 10.32 -10.15
N VAL A 133 -12.12 11.39 -10.92
CA VAL A 133 -13.23 12.14 -11.52
C VAL A 133 -13.93 11.35 -12.64
N GLU A 134 -13.17 10.68 -13.52
CA GLU A 134 -13.74 9.83 -14.58
C GLU A 134 -14.46 8.59 -14.04
N SER A 135 -14.17 8.19 -12.80
CA SER A 135 -14.75 7.00 -12.16
C SER A 135 -16.07 7.27 -11.44
N LEU A 136 -16.52 8.53 -11.40
CA LEU A 136 -17.77 8.93 -10.76
C LEU A 136 -19.01 8.37 -11.50
N PRO A 137 -20.07 8.01 -10.75
CA PRO A 137 -21.38 7.73 -11.34
C PRO A 137 -21.96 8.93 -12.08
N GLU A 138 -22.80 8.68 -13.08
CA GLU A 138 -23.49 9.75 -13.84
C GLU A 138 -24.47 10.54 -12.97
N GLU A 139 -25.07 9.90 -11.96
CA GLU A 139 -26.12 10.49 -11.12
C GLU A 139 -25.66 10.60 -9.66
N ILE A 140 -25.43 11.84 -9.23
CA ILE A 140 -25.01 12.17 -7.87
C ILE A 140 -25.86 13.34 -7.40
N PHE A 141 -26.66 13.13 -6.36
CA PHE A 141 -27.64 14.11 -5.89
C PHE A 141 -27.41 14.48 -4.43
N MET A 142 -27.73 15.73 -4.09
CA MET A 142 -28.06 16.12 -2.72
C MET A 142 -29.56 16.11 -2.51
N LYS A 143 -29.98 15.57 -1.38
CA LYS A 143 -31.34 15.59 -0.89
C LYS A 143 -31.43 16.60 0.25
N PHE A 144 -32.33 17.57 0.17
CA PHE A 144 -32.51 18.57 1.24
C PHE A 144 -33.98 18.98 1.36
N ILE A 145 -34.31 19.68 2.45
CA ILE A 145 -35.65 20.24 2.70
C ILE A 145 -35.63 21.72 2.29
N ASN A 146 -36.52 22.10 1.39
CA ASN A 146 -36.62 23.48 0.92
C ASN A 146 -37.35 24.40 1.93
N GLN A 147 -37.63 25.65 1.56
CA GLN A 147 -38.29 26.62 2.45
C GLN A 147 -39.77 26.30 2.73
N ASP A 148 -40.38 25.42 1.93
CA ASP A 148 -41.78 25.01 2.03
C ASP A 148 -41.94 23.64 2.72
N ASP A 149 -40.88 23.15 3.39
CA ASP A 149 -40.80 21.82 4.02
C ASP A 149 -40.94 20.63 3.04
N ASP A 150 -40.77 20.87 1.73
CA ASP A 150 -40.77 19.83 0.71
C ASP A 150 -39.36 19.28 0.48
N MET A 151 -39.31 17.97 0.19
CA MET A 151 -38.07 17.27 -0.14
C MET A 151 -37.70 17.48 -1.60
N GLU A 152 -36.46 17.92 -1.86
CA GLU A 152 -35.93 18.10 -3.21
C GLU A 152 -34.63 17.31 -3.41
N LEU A 153 -34.38 16.93 -4.67
CA LEU A 153 -33.14 16.32 -5.15
C LEU A 153 -32.49 17.25 -6.17
N TRP A 154 -31.28 17.71 -5.88
CA TRP A 154 -30.49 18.54 -6.79
C TRP A 154 -29.21 17.81 -7.16
N ASN A 155 -28.65 18.08 -8.34
CA ASN A 155 -27.32 17.60 -8.68
C ASN A 155 -26.34 18.08 -7.60
N PHE A 156 -25.57 17.16 -7.04
CA PHE A 156 -24.58 17.50 -6.02
C PHE A 156 -23.48 18.38 -6.64
N PHE A 157 -22.97 17.98 -7.79
CA PHE A 157 -21.98 18.75 -8.55
C PHE A 157 -22.68 19.68 -9.56
N TYR A 158 -22.28 20.96 -9.54
CA TYR A 158 -22.71 21.92 -10.55
C TYR A 158 -21.98 21.70 -11.89
N GLU A 159 -20.69 21.36 -11.81
CA GLU A 159 -19.82 21.04 -12.94
C GLU A 159 -19.08 19.74 -12.65
N ILE A 160 -18.90 18.90 -13.67
CA ILE A 160 -18.12 17.65 -13.60
C ILE A 160 -16.86 17.81 -14.45
N GLY A 161 -15.75 17.22 -14.01
CA GLY A 161 -14.46 17.32 -14.67
C GLY A 161 -13.57 18.39 -14.03
N CYS A 162 -12.69 18.98 -14.82
CA CYS A 162 -11.67 19.92 -14.36
C CYS A 162 -12.21 21.24 -13.78
N GLY A 163 -13.45 21.61 -14.10
CA GLY A 163 -14.09 22.83 -13.61
C GLY A 163 -14.88 22.68 -12.30
N GLY A 164 -15.12 21.44 -11.86
CA GLY A 164 -15.90 21.20 -10.65
C GLY A 164 -15.09 21.31 -9.35
N ASP A 165 -15.69 20.87 -8.25
CA ASP A 165 -15.11 20.96 -6.90
C ASP A 165 -14.26 19.74 -6.52
N PHE A 166 -13.58 19.86 -5.37
CA PHE A 166 -12.68 18.85 -4.84
C PHE A 166 -13.42 17.58 -4.36
N ASP A 167 -14.68 17.72 -3.96
CA ASP A 167 -15.52 16.61 -3.50
C ASP A 167 -15.65 15.52 -4.59
N GLN A 168 -15.50 15.87 -5.87
CA GLN A 168 -15.46 14.91 -6.97
C GLN A 168 -14.33 13.88 -6.86
N TYR A 169 -13.08 14.31 -6.63
CA TYR A 169 -11.98 13.35 -6.54
C TYR A 169 -11.98 12.60 -5.20
N ILE A 170 -12.46 13.23 -4.13
CA ILE A 170 -12.67 12.57 -2.85
C ILE A 170 -13.63 11.40 -3.06
N LEU A 171 -14.85 11.67 -3.53
CA LEU A 171 -15.86 10.64 -3.76
C LEU A 171 -15.38 9.58 -4.79
N GLY A 172 -14.69 10.01 -5.84
CA GLY A 172 -14.12 9.12 -6.84
C GLY A 172 -13.17 8.09 -6.23
N PHE A 173 -12.25 8.53 -5.38
CA PHE A 173 -11.32 7.64 -4.68
C PHE A 173 -11.98 6.78 -3.61
N GLU A 174 -12.95 7.30 -2.86
CA GLU A 174 -13.68 6.48 -1.87
C GLU A 174 -14.42 5.31 -2.52
N LEU A 175 -15.07 5.57 -3.67
CA LEU A 175 -15.84 4.56 -4.39
C LEU A 175 -14.96 3.54 -5.12
N ASN A 176 -13.79 3.95 -5.61
CA ASN A 176 -13.04 3.17 -6.61
C ASN A 176 -11.60 2.85 -6.22
N GLY A 177 -11.12 3.39 -5.10
CA GLY A 177 -9.70 3.40 -4.76
C GLY A 177 -8.88 4.31 -5.68
N ILE A 178 -7.59 4.35 -5.41
CA ILE A 178 -6.62 5.24 -6.07
C ILE A 178 -5.88 4.45 -7.16
N VAL A 179 -5.76 5.04 -8.34
CA VAL A 179 -4.94 4.51 -9.45
C VAL A 179 -3.76 5.43 -9.66
N SER A 180 -2.60 4.86 -10.02
CA SER A 180 -1.38 5.62 -10.34
C SER A 180 -1.58 6.49 -11.60
N ASP A 181 -1.00 7.68 -11.64
CA ASP A 181 -1.03 8.52 -12.84
C ASP A 181 -0.16 8.00 -13.99
N GLU A 182 0.75 7.08 -13.71
CA GLU A 182 1.42 6.27 -14.75
C GLU A 182 0.44 5.35 -15.50
N CYS A 183 -0.69 4.99 -14.86
CA CYS A 183 -1.73 4.16 -15.45
C CYS A 183 -2.76 5.02 -16.20
N ILE A 184 -3.27 6.09 -15.56
CA ILE A 184 -4.24 7.04 -16.13
C ILE A 184 -3.69 8.45 -15.94
N SER A 185 -3.35 9.15 -17.03
CA SER A 185 -2.53 10.35 -16.94
C SER A 185 -3.28 11.56 -16.35
N ASN A 186 -2.60 12.31 -15.47
CA ASN A 186 -3.08 13.63 -15.05
C ASN A 186 -2.97 14.71 -16.15
N ASN A 187 -2.37 14.40 -17.31
CA ASN A 187 -2.38 15.27 -18.50
C ASN A 187 -3.62 15.09 -19.40
N ALA A 188 -4.57 14.24 -19.02
CA ALA A 188 -5.76 13.99 -19.83
C ALA A 188 -6.61 15.26 -20.01
N ILE A 189 -7.12 15.45 -21.23
CA ILE A 189 -7.97 16.60 -21.56
C ILE A 189 -9.44 16.20 -21.37
N ILE A 190 -9.97 16.46 -20.17
CA ILE A 190 -11.37 16.20 -19.79
C ILE A 190 -12.21 17.50 -19.83
N PRO A 191 -13.56 17.45 -19.74
CA PRO A 191 -14.40 18.64 -19.62
C PRO A 191 -13.90 19.64 -18.57
N GLY A 192 -13.93 20.93 -18.90
CA GLY A 192 -13.43 22.01 -18.04
C GLY A 192 -11.91 22.25 -18.10
N HIS A 193 -11.13 21.37 -18.74
CA HIS A 193 -9.70 21.61 -18.98
C HIS A 193 -9.54 22.79 -19.96
N THR A 194 -8.50 23.62 -19.78
CA THR A 194 -8.30 24.84 -20.62
C THR A 194 -8.16 24.55 -22.12
N ASP A 195 -7.57 23.41 -22.46
CA ASP A 195 -7.45 22.93 -23.85
C ASP A 195 -8.67 22.10 -24.34
N SER A 196 -9.67 21.85 -23.48
CA SER A 196 -10.84 21.05 -23.84
C SER A 196 -11.90 21.88 -24.55
N GLN A 197 -12.57 21.23 -25.52
CA GLN A 197 -13.80 21.73 -26.14
C GLN A 197 -14.99 20.79 -25.89
N SER A 198 -14.75 19.69 -25.16
CA SER A 198 -15.78 18.70 -24.83
C SER A 198 -16.49 19.08 -23.54
N SER A 199 -17.80 18.83 -23.49
CA SER A 199 -18.60 18.84 -22.26
C SER A 199 -18.94 17.43 -21.78
N GLU A 200 -18.56 16.39 -22.54
CA GLU A 200 -18.86 14.99 -22.21
C GLU A 200 -17.65 14.36 -21.50
N MET A 201 -17.91 13.74 -20.35
CA MET A 201 -16.91 12.97 -19.62
C MET A 201 -16.55 11.70 -20.40
N PRO A 202 -15.26 11.32 -20.42
CA PRO A 202 -14.87 10.02 -20.95
C PRO A 202 -15.43 8.89 -20.09
N PRO A 203 -15.59 7.67 -20.64
CA PRO A 203 -16.06 6.54 -19.88
C PRO A 203 -15.03 6.13 -18.81
N LYS A 204 -15.51 5.66 -17.65
CA LYS A 204 -14.67 5.15 -16.56
C LYS A 204 -13.58 4.19 -17.08
N PRO A 205 -12.29 4.49 -16.84
CA PRO A 205 -11.20 3.60 -17.22
C PRO A 205 -11.28 2.26 -16.48
N THR A 206 -11.02 1.18 -17.22
CA THR A 206 -10.93 -0.20 -16.69
C THR A 206 -9.60 -0.87 -17.01
N VAL A 207 -8.74 -0.19 -17.77
CA VAL A 207 -7.39 -0.59 -18.16
C VAL A 207 -6.51 0.66 -18.19
N CYS A 208 -5.21 0.49 -18.00
CA CYS A 208 -4.26 1.60 -18.11
C CYS A 208 -4.10 2.04 -19.57
N GLU A 209 -3.74 3.30 -19.78
CA GLU A 209 -3.40 3.84 -21.10
C GLU A 209 -2.22 3.08 -21.74
N ASN A 210 -1.29 2.62 -20.90
CA ASN A 210 -0.23 1.71 -21.26
C ASN A 210 -0.56 0.29 -20.77
N GLU A 211 -0.88 -0.63 -21.70
CA GLU A 211 -1.22 -2.02 -21.39
C GLU A 211 -0.11 -2.81 -20.67
N ALA A 212 1.14 -2.32 -20.66
CA ALA A 212 2.23 -2.92 -19.89
C ALA A 212 2.13 -2.65 -18.38
N ILE A 213 1.35 -1.64 -17.98
CA ILE A 213 1.14 -1.27 -16.58
C ILE A 213 -0.14 -1.97 -16.10
N PRO A 214 -0.09 -2.72 -15.00
CA PRO A 214 -1.29 -3.35 -14.46
C PRO A 214 -2.25 -2.30 -13.90
N PHE A 215 -3.54 -2.48 -14.14
CA PHE A 215 -4.58 -1.66 -13.52
C PHE A 215 -4.76 -2.07 -12.05
N VAL A 216 -4.17 -1.30 -11.14
CA VAL A 216 -4.18 -1.58 -9.70
C VAL A 216 -4.88 -0.44 -8.97
N GLN A 217 -5.85 -0.79 -8.14
CA GLN A 217 -6.57 0.12 -7.26
C GLN A 217 -6.01 -0.01 -5.84
N TYR A 218 -5.49 1.10 -5.32
CA TYR A 218 -4.92 1.23 -3.99
C TYR A 218 -5.93 1.85 -3.03
N LEU A 219 -5.77 1.64 -1.72
CA LEU A 219 -6.62 2.20 -0.66
C LEU A 219 -8.13 2.02 -0.88
N GLN A 220 -8.58 0.91 -1.48
CA GLN A 220 -10.00 0.62 -1.60
C GLN A 220 -10.67 0.54 -0.22
N GLY A 221 -11.85 1.15 -0.09
CA GLY A 221 -12.60 1.25 1.17
C GLY A 221 -12.10 2.34 2.12
N PHE A 222 -11.02 3.06 1.80
CA PHE A 222 -10.60 4.22 2.60
C PHE A 222 -11.57 5.38 2.36
N LYS A 223 -11.89 6.08 3.45
CA LYS A 223 -12.69 7.29 3.45
C LYS A 223 -11.83 8.50 3.81
N TYR A 224 -12.27 9.68 3.39
CA TYR A 224 -11.64 10.96 3.68
C TYR A 224 -12.26 11.57 4.94
N TRP A 225 -11.59 11.40 6.08
CA TRP A 225 -12.08 11.82 7.38
C TRP A 225 -11.55 13.18 7.76
N TRP A 226 -12.43 14.04 8.26
CA TRP A 226 -12.12 15.34 8.82
C TRP A 226 -11.89 15.24 10.34
N ILE A 227 -10.85 15.93 10.81
CA ILE A 227 -10.57 16.16 12.24
C ILE A 227 -10.72 17.65 12.53
N GLU A 228 -11.36 17.98 13.64
CA GLU A 228 -11.63 19.36 14.06
C GLU A 228 -11.26 19.53 15.53
N GLN A 229 -10.41 20.51 15.82
CA GLN A 229 -10.00 20.92 17.17
C GLN A 229 -9.35 19.80 17.99
N PHE A 230 -8.53 18.97 17.35
CA PHE A 230 -7.83 17.91 18.07
C PHE A 230 -6.68 18.49 18.89
N THR A 231 -6.53 18.02 20.13
CA THR A 231 -5.33 18.30 20.92
C THR A 231 -4.13 17.54 20.36
N VAL A 232 -2.92 17.93 20.76
CA VAL A 232 -1.67 17.26 20.40
C VAL A 232 -1.73 15.74 20.63
N GLU A 233 -2.19 15.31 21.80
CA GLU A 233 -2.24 13.89 22.16
C GLU A 233 -3.28 13.12 21.34
N GLN A 234 -4.41 13.75 21.04
CA GLN A 234 -5.43 13.16 20.18
C GLN A 234 -4.90 13.00 18.75
N PHE A 235 -4.20 14.01 18.23
CA PHE A 235 -3.62 13.97 16.90
C PHE A 235 -2.45 12.98 16.77
N LYS A 236 -1.56 12.89 17.77
CA LYS A 236 -0.54 11.81 17.84
C LYS A 236 -1.18 10.42 17.76
N ARG A 237 -2.34 10.26 18.38
CA ARG A 237 -3.11 9.01 18.36
C ARG A 237 -3.69 8.70 16.98
N VAL A 238 -4.20 9.71 16.28
CA VAL A 238 -4.61 9.59 14.87
C VAL A 238 -3.42 9.17 14.01
N LEU A 239 -2.31 9.92 14.08
CA LEU A 239 -1.11 9.68 13.26
C LEU A 239 -0.52 8.27 13.44
N THR A 240 -0.54 7.73 14.66
CA THR A 240 -0.05 6.36 14.90
C THR A 240 -0.92 5.27 14.27
N ARG A 241 -2.15 5.58 13.86
CA ARG A 241 -3.12 4.63 13.28
C ARG A 241 -3.37 4.88 11.79
N THR A 242 -3.32 6.14 11.35
CA THR A 242 -3.48 6.53 9.93
C THR A 242 -2.15 6.66 9.21
N GLY A 243 -1.06 6.93 9.94
CA GLY A 243 0.30 7.08 9.45
C GLY A 243 0.59 8.49 8.95
N VAL A 244 -0.33 9.05 8.18
CA VAL A 244 -0.22 10.35 7.52
C VAL A 244 -1.51 11.14 7.76
N ALA A 245 -1.37 12.45 7.92
CA ALA A 245 -2.49 13.39 8.01
C ALA A 245 -2.12 14.72 7.35
N ILE A 246 -3.07 15.38 6.70
CA ILE A 246 -2.98 16.82 6.47
C ILE A 246 -3.46 17.50 7.75
N GLY A 247 -2.77 18.55 8.18
CA GLY A 247 -3.15 19.29 9.37
C GLY A 247 -2.95 20.80 9.23
N HIS A 248 -3.81 21.54 9.89
CA HIS A 248 -3.75 22.96 10.16
C HIS A 248 -3.50 23.13 11.65
N VAL A 249 -2.31 23.61 12.02
CA VAL A 249 -1.96 23.83 13.42
C VAL A 249 -2.34 25.24 13.82
N TYR A 250 -3.16 25.37 14.86
CA TYR A 250 -3.45 26.67 15.48
C TYR A 250 -2.67 26.80 16.78
N TYR A 251 -1.80 27.80 16.83
CA TYR A 251 -1.08 28.18 18.04
C TYR A 251 -1.89 29.24 18.80
N ILE A 252 -2.35 28.90 20.02
CA ILE A 252 -3.22 29.76 20.84
C ILE A 252 -2.39 30.35 22.00
N ASP A 253 -2.24 31.68 22.01
CA ASP A 253 -1.78 32.45 23.16
C ASP A 253 -3.00 33.02 23.93
N ALA A 254 -2.81 33.55 25.14
CA ALA A 254 -3.83 33.98 26.08
C ALA A 254 -4.89 34.94 25.51
N GLU A 255 -4.63 35.60 24.38
CA GLU A 255 -5.57 36.54 23.76
C GLU A 255 -5.71 36.42 22.22
N ASP A 256 -4.85 35.67 21.51
CA ASP A 256 -4.81 35.64 20.03
C ASP A 256 -4.40 34.27 19.44
N VAL A 257 -4.84 34.02 18.20
CA VAL A 257 -4.36 32.90 17.36
C VAL A 257 -3.26 33.44 16.45
N ASP A 258 -2.03 33.04 16.71
CA ASP A 258 -0.84 33.75 16.20
C ASP A 258 -0.31 33.21 14.87
N ASP A 259 -0.39 31.89 14.63
CA ASP A 259 0.17 31.27 13.43
C ASP A 259 -0.62 30.04 12.99
N VAL A 260 -0.65 29.81 11.67
CA VAL A 260 -1.29 28.65 11.04
C VAL A 260 -0.29 28.03 10.08
N ASP A 261 0.18 26.83 10.44
CA ASP A 261 1.01 26.00 9.57
C ASP A 261 0.12 24.90 8.96
N ASP A 262 0.00 24.93 7.63
CA ASP A 262 -0.64 23.90 6.81
C ASP A 262 0.45 22.93 6.36
N SER A 263 0.32 21.63 6.67
CA SER A 263 1.33 20.64 6.30
C SER A 263 0.82 19.20 6.35
N ILE A 264 1.55 18.32 5.67
CA ILE A 264 1.40 16.87 5.85
C ILE A 264 2.25 16.39 7.04
N PHE A 265 1.59 15.91 8.08
CA PHE A 265 2.19 15.33 9.27
C PHE A 265 2.54 13.86 9.03
N ILE A 266 3.80 13.52 9.30
CA ILE A 266 4.36 12.18 9.12
C ILE A 266 5.02 11.64 10.40
N GLY A 267 5.01 12.41 11.49
CA GLY A 267 5.58 12.00 12.76
C GLY A 267 5.75 13.11 13.79
N TRP A 268 6.42 12.76 14.89
CA TRP A 268 6.97 13.68 15.87
C TRP A 268 8.25 13.10 16.49
N GLU A 269 9.07 13.96 17.06
CA GLU A 269 10.24 13.57 17.84
C GLU A 269 10.57 14.56 18.95
N ASN A 270 11.17 14.06 20.02
CA ASN A 270 11.74 14.88 21.08
C ASN A 270 13.24 15.13 20.84
N ILE A 271 13.62 16.40 20.68
CA ILE A 271 15.00 16.84 20.51
C ILE A 271 15.35 17.81 21.64
N ASN A 272 16.21 17.37 22.55
CA ASN A 272 16.68 18.17 23.71
C ASN A 272 15.52 18.73 24.55
N GLU A 273 14.56 17.88 24.94
CA GLU A 273 13.39 18.22 25.76
C GLU A 273 12.36 19.14 25.08
N VAL A 274 12.48 19.33 23.76
CA VAL A 274 11.49 20.02 22.95
C VAL A 274 10.92 19.03 21.95
N GLU A 275 9.59 18.91 21.93
CA GLU A 275 8.91 18.08 20.94
C GLU A 275 8.69 18.86 19.64
N TYR A 276 8.84 18.18 18.52
CA TYR A 276 8.62 18.71 17.18
C TYR A 276 7.70 17.77 16.41
N TRP A 277 6.75 18.34 15.67
CA TRP A 277 6.12 17.65 14.56
C TRP A 277 7.16 17.46 13.44
N ILE A 278 7.15 16.28 12.85
CA ILE A 278 7.88 15.99 11.60
C ILE A 278 6.86 16.12 10.48
N ILE A 279 7.08 17.09 9.60
CA ILE A 279 6.19 17.40 8.49
C ILE A 279 6.89 17.18 7.16
N ALA A 280 6.11 16.83 6.14
CA ALA A 280 6.49 16.97 4.75
C ALA A 280 5.91 18.30 4.25
N LYS A 281 6.78 19.30 4.19
CA LYS A 281 6.44 20.67 3.81
C LYS A 281 6.41 20.81 2.31
N GLN A 282 5.32 21.36 1.80
CA GLN A 282 5.21 21.70 0.39
C GLN A 282 6.11 22.90 0.04
N ILE A 283 6.95 22.73 -0.97
CA ILE A 283 7.88 23.73 -1.49
C ILE A 283 7.43 24.14 -2.89
N LEU A 284 7.07 25.41 -3.05
CA LEU A 284 6.78 26.02 -4.34
C LEU A 284 8.09 26.41 -5.03
N THR A 285 8.28 25.93 -6.26
CA THR A 285 9.39 26.28 -7.13
C THR A 285 8.90 26.86 -8.44
N TYR A 286 9.70 27.75 -9.02
CA TYR A 286 9.45 28.35 -10.33
C TYR A 286 10.53 27.84 -11.29
N GLU A 287 10.10 27.18 -12.37
CA GLU A 287 11.00 26.66 -13.39
C GLU A 287 10.86 27.47 -14.67
N ILE A 288 12.00 27.89 -15.24
CA ILE A 288 12.01 28.59 -16.53
C ILE A 288 12.07 27.55 -17.63
N ILE A 289 11.00 27.46 -18.44
CA ILE A 289 10.93 26.51 -19.55
C ILE A 289 11.16 27.23 -20.88
N GLY A 290 12.22 26.81 -21.57
CA GLY A 290 12.60 27.31 -22.90
C GLY A 290 13.24 28.70 -22.90
N GLU A 291 13.44 29.24 -24.10
CA GLU A 291 14.00 30.59 -24.29
C GLU A 291 12.99 31.72 -23.98
N SER A 292 11.72 31.36 -23.74
CA SER A 292 10.60 32.30 -23.61
C SER A 292 10.41 32.90 -22.21
N GLU A 293 11.31 32.62 -21.24
CA GLU A 293 11.23 33.12 -19.85
C GLU A 293 9.86 32.86 -19.16
N ILE A 294 9.13 31.81 -19.57
CA ILE A 294 7.86 31.46 -18.94
C ILE A 294 8.18 30.69 -17.66
N GLU A 295 7.79 31.24 -16.52
CA GLU A 295 7.87 30.59 -15.21
C GLU A 295 6.71 29.59 -15.08
N GLN A 296 7.01 28.30 -15.04
CA GLN A 296 6.07 27.26 -14.64
C GLN A 296 6.18 27.05 -13.13
N ILE A 297 5.04 27.07 -12.45
CA ILE A 297 4.96 26.71 -11.04
C ILE A 297 5.04 25.19 -10.88
N ASN A 298 5.80 24.72 -9.89
CA ASN A 298 5.92 23.31 -9.56
C ASN A 298 6.00 23.15 -8.04
N TYR A 299 5.54 22.02 -7.54
CA TYR A 299 5.52 21.68 -6.12
C TYR A 299 6.33 20.42 -5.88
N HIS A 300 7.06 20.39 -4.77
CA HIS A 300 7.70 19.18 -4.24
C HIS A 300 7.67 19.24 -2.72
N TYR A 301 8.02 18.15 -2.04
CA TYR A 301 7.96 18.07 -0.58
C TYR A 301 9.32 17.80 0.03
N GLU A 302 9.62 18.49 1.12
CA GLU A 302 10.83 18.30 1.92
C GLU A 302 10.47 18.07 3.39
N ILE A 303 11.28 17.31 4.12
CA ILE A 303 11.06 17.17 5.56
C ILE A 303 11.44 18.48 6.26
N ASP A 304 10.54 18.96 7.11
CA ASP A 304 10.75 20.07 8.03
C ASP A 304 10.27 19.69 9.44
N ARG A 305 10.57 20.54 10.42
CA ARG A 305 10.20 20.34 11.82
C ARG A 305 9.60 21.61 12.39
N ILE A 306 8.38 21.51 12.91
CA ILE A 306 7.71 22.59 13.61
C ILE A 306 7.51 22.23 15.09
N PRO A 307 7.76 23.15 16.03
CA PRO A 307 7.68 22.84 17.46
C PRO A 307 6.24 22.52 17.88
N ILE A 308 6.12 21.53 18.76
CA ILE A 308 4.91 21.25 19.55
C ILE A 308 4.99 22.15 20.78
N HIS A 309 4.06 23.10 20.92
CA HIS A 309 4.09 24.18 21.92
C HIS A 309 5.33 25.11 21.88
N PRO A 310 5.47 25.98 20.86
CA PRO A 310 6.50 27.01 20.87
C PRO A 310 6.38 27.91 22.11
N ARG A 311 7.49 28.53 22.53
CA ARG A 311 7.50 29.37 23.74
C ARG A 311 6.45 30.49 23.64
N GLY A 312 5.51 30.51 24.58
CA GLY A 312 4.44 31.51 24.65
C GLY A 312 3.06 30.94 24.34
N THR A 313 2.97 29.78 23.68
CA THR A 313 1.67 29.16 23.41
C THR A 313 1.16 28.39 24.63
N PHE A 314 -0.10 28.58 24.96
CA PHE A 314 -0.77 27.84 26.03
C PHE A 314 -1.42 26.57 25.51
N GLU A 315 -1.99 26.62 24.31
CA GLU A 315 -2.75 25.53 23.71
C GLU A 315 -2.43 25.39 22.21
N GLN A 316 -2.62 24.18 21.68
CA GLN A 316 -2.46 23.85 20.28
C GLN A 316 -3.66 23.01 19.86
N GLU A 317 -4.38 23.49 18.85
CA GLU A 317 -5.50 22.79 18.22
C GLU A 317 -5.13 22.42 16.79
N ILE A 318 -5.64 21.28 16.32
CA ILE A 318 -5.31 20.74 15.00
C ILE A 318 -6.60 20.38 14.29
N ASP A 319 -6.83 21.03 13.14
CA ASP A 319 -7.84 20.61 12.17
C ASP A 319 -7.14 19.91 11.01
N GLY A 320 -7.84 19.12 10.20
CA GLY A 320 -7.20 18.49 9.05
C GLY A 320 -7.92 17.27 8.53
N PHE A 321 -7.21 16.47 7.74
CA PHE A 321 -7.79 15.32 7.06
C PHE A 321 -6.90 14.10 7.10
N VAL A 322 -7.53 12.93 7.15
CA VAL A 322 -6.85 11.64 7.11
C VAL A 322 -7.59 10.67 6.19
N LEU A 323 -6.83 9.77 5.57
CA LEU A 323 -7.40 8.62 4.90
C LEU A 323 -7.45 7.46 5.88
N PHE A 324 -8.65 6.93 6.11
CA PHE A 324 -8.81 5.83 7.05
C PHE A 324 -9.93 4.87 6.64
N CYS A 325 -9.69 3.59 6.89
CA CYS A 325 -10.65 2.51 6.66
C CYS A 325 -11.14 1.99 8.00
N ASP A 326 -12.43 2.17 8.28
CA ASP A 326 -13.07 1.93 9.58
C ASP A 326 -13.19 0.44 9.99
N GLY A 327 -12.76 -0.46 9.10
CA GLY A 327 -12.75 -1.91 9.28
C GLY A 327 -14.12 -2.55 9.23
N ASN A 328 -15.18 -1.81 8.87
CA ASN A 328 -16.52 -2.35 8.71
C ASN A 328 -16.71 -3.02 7.34
N ASP A 329 -15.81 -2.75 6.39
CA ASP A 329 -15.79 -3.35 5.07
C ASP A 329 -14.66 -4.40 4.98
N ASP A 330 -14.98 -5.60 4.48
CA ASP A 330 -13.99 -6.65 4.17
C ASP A 330 -12.95 -6.18 3.12
N GLN A 331 -13.19 -5.02 2.51
CA GLN A 331 -12.33 -4.37 1.52
C GLN A 331 -11.14 -3.60 2.11
N CYS A 332 -11.06 -3.37 3.43
CA CYS A 332 -9.94 -2.63 4.01
C CYS A 332 -8.60 -3.39 3.82
N PRO A 333 -7.64 -2.88 3.00
CA PRO A 333 -6.34 -3.50 2.91
C PRO A 333 -5.63 -3.43 4.27
N LYS A 334 -5.09 -4.56 4.72
CA LYS A 334 -4.31 -4.60 5.96
C LYS A 334 -3.08 -3.69 5.81
N PRO A 335 -2.79 -2.79 6.78
CA PRO A 335 -1.70 -1.82 6.66
C PRO A 335 -0.33 -2.49 6.46
N TYR A 336 0.32 -2.17 5.35
CA TYR A 336 1.68 -2.54 4.99
C TYR A 336 2.73 -1.84 5.86
N ALA A 337 2.44 -0.72 6.52
CA ALA A 337 3.35 -0.13 7.51
C ALA A 337 3.80 -1.15 8.57
N SER A 338 3.00 -2.20 8.81
CA SER A 338 3.41 -3.31 9.67
C SER A 338 4.48 -4.24 9.09
N CYS A 339 4.70 -4.22 7.78
CA CYS A 339 5.65 -5.04 7.02
C CYS A 339 6.79 -4.24 6.40
N ALA A 340 6.70 -2.92 6.31
CA ALA A 340 7.82 -2.06 5.91
C ALA A 340 8.98 -2.15 6.91
N ILE A 341 8.67 -2.32 8.20
CA ILE A 341 9.64 -2.59 9.27
C ILE A 341 9.33 -3.97 9.87
N ILE A 342 9.75 -5.02 9.17
CA ILE A 342 9.75 -6.37 9.73
C ILE A 342 10.93 -6.55 10.68
N THR A 343 10.66 -7.04 11.88
CA THR A 343 11.69 -7.50 12.82
C THR A 343 11.63 -9.02 12.91
N SER A 344 12.62 -9.66 13.54
CA SER A 344 12.64 -11.13 13.72
C SER A 344 11.43 -11.68 14.50
N THR A 345 10.65 -10.83 15.17
CA THR A 345 9.46 -11.18 15.94
C THR A 345 8.13 -10.78 15.29
N THR A 346 8.14 -10.11 14.12
CA THR A 346 6.89 -9.70 13.45
C THR A 346 6.07 -10.92 13.02
N PRO A 347 4.82 -11.11 13.53
CA PRO A 347 4.00 -12.27 13.22
C PRO A 347 3.73 -12.49 11.73
N ILE A 348 3.74 -13.75 11.29
CA ILE A 348 3.63 -14.14 9.87
C ILE A 348 2.21 -14.10 9.31
N ASP A 349 1.20 -14.04 10.19
CA ASP A 349 -0.21 -13.80 9.88
C ASP A 349 -0.51 -12.32 9.66
N ARG A 350 0.36 -11.43 10.18
CA ARG A 350 0.34 -9.99 9.92
C ARG A 350 1.11 -9.63 8.65
N CYS A 351 2.29 -10.21 8.47
CA CYS A 351 3.14 -10.01 7.30
C CYS A 351 3.58 -11.35 6.74
N GLU A 352 3.11 -11.74 5.55
CA GLU A 352 3.51 -13.00 4.95
C GLU A 352 5.03 -13.04 4.70
N CYS A 353 5.59 -14.25 4.70
CA CYS A 353 6.99 -14.46 4.40
C CYS A 353 7.20 -14.34 2.88
N PRO A 354 8.24 -13.62 2.41
CA PRO A 354 8.50 -13.49 0.99
C PRO A 354 8.71 -14.85 0.34
N THR A 355 8.06 -15.09 -0.79
CA THR A 355 8.16 -16.33 -1.55
C THR A 355 9.29 -16.32 -2.57
N GLU A 356 9.85 -15.14 -2.86
CA GLU A 356 11.00 -14.97 -3.75
C GLU A 356 12.31 -15.01 -2.95
N GLN A 357 13.30 -15.82 -3.38
CA GLN A 357 14.55 -16.02 -2.64
C GLN A 357 15.27 -14.70 -2.35
N SER A 358 15.35 -13.82 -3.36
CA SER A 358 16.10 -12.55 -3.26
C SER A 358 15.54 -11.56 -2.22
N THR A 359 14.24 -11.62 -1.96
CA THR A 359 13.57 -10.82 -0.94
C THR A 359 13.53 -11.55 0.41
N PHE A 360 13.35 -12.88 0.41
CA PHE A 360 13.41 -13.72 1.60
C PHE A 360 14.77 -13.61 2.31
N ASP A 361 15.87 -13.58 1.54
CA ASP A 361 17.22 -13.47 2.10
C ASP A 361 17.47 -12.17 2.87
N LYS A 362 16.65 -11.14 2.61
CA LYS A 362 16.67 -9.83 3.27
C LYS A 362 15.66 -9.75 4.42
N ASP A 363 14.74 -10.71 4.56
CA ASP A 363 13.74 -10.73 5.62
C ASP A 363 14.41 -11.04 6.99
N PRO A 364 14.30 -10.17 8.00
CA PRO A 364 14.89 -10.40 9.32
C PRO A 364 14.34 -11.63 10.07
N ARG A 365 13.23 -12.21 9.60
CA ARG A 365 12.59 -13.41 10.14
C ARG A 365 13.00 -14.68 9.43
N LYS A 366 13.85 -14.61 8.39
CA LYS A 366 14.24 -15.77 7.56
C LYS A 366 14.79 -16.96 8.36
N ASP A 367 15.49 -16.67 9.46
CA ASP A 367 16.10 -17.70 10.33
C ASP A 367 15.19 -18.06 11.53
N GLY A 368 13.98 -17.50 11.60
CA GLY A 368 13.02 -17.69 12.68
C GLY A 368 11.63 -18.02 12.16
N LEU A 369 10.69 -17.07 12.31
CA LEU A 369 9.27 -17.29 11.98
C LEU A 369 9.03 -17.72 10.52
N CYS A 370 9.90 -17.32 9.58
CA CYS A 370 9.78 -17.65 8.16
C CYS A 370 10.54 -18.91 7.73
N GLN A 371 11.44 -19.43 8.56
CA GLN A 371 12.46 -20.42 8.19
C GLN A 371 11.91 -21.68 7.50
N CYS A 372 10.84 -22.26 8.03
CA CYS A 372 10.22 -23.47 7.45
C CYS A 372 8.83 -23.21 6.86
N LYS A 373 8.43 -21.94 6.76
CA LYS A 373 7.18 -21.50 6.13
C LYS A 373 7.37 -21.30 4.63
N VAL A 374 8.54 -20.82 4.23
CA VAL A 374 8.98 -20.73 2.84
C VAL A 374 10.27 -21.53 2.72
N ILE A 375 10.29 -22.48 1.79
CA ILE A 375 11.44 -23.36 1.55
C ILE A 375 11.79 -23.32 0.06
N PHE A 376 13.08 -23.34 -0.23
CA PHE A 376 13.63 -23.32 -1.58
C PHE A 376 14.44 -24.60 -1.83
N GLU A 377 14.77 -24.89 -3.09
CA GLU A 377 15.56 -26.08 -3.46
C GLU A 377 16.92 -26.16 -2.74
N SER A 378 17.47 -25.00 -2.35
CA SER A 378 18.75 -24.86 -1.65
C SER A 378 18.63 -24.88 -0.12
N THR A 379 17.42 -24.85 0.46
CA THR A 379 17.24 -24.75 1.92
C THR A 379 17.81 -25.99 2.63
N PRO A 380 18.82 -25.84 3.52
CA PRO A 380 19.48 -26.96 4.17
C PRO A 380 18.52 -27.82 5.00
N ILE A 381 18.70 -29.14 4.96
CA ILE A 381 17.86 -30.11 5.69
C ILE A 381 18.03 -30.01 7.20
N ASP A 382 19.18 -29.53 7.68
CA ASP A 382 19.44 -29.31 9.11
C ASP A 382 18.69 -28.09 9.65
N ALA A 383 18.36 -27.13 8.79
CA ALA A 383 17.56 -25.96 9.13
C ALA A 383 16.06 -26.28 9.12
N CYS A 384 15.59 -26.94 8.06
CA CYS A 384 14.21 -27.42 7.96
C CYS A 384 14.20 -28.89 7.52
N PRO A 385 13.89 -29.83 8.43
CA PRO A 385 13.87 -31.26 8.13
C PRO A 385 12.92 -31.59 6.98
N CYS A 386 13.31 -32.57 6.16
CA CYS A 386 12.46 -33.06 5.10
C CYS A 386 11.17 -33.69 5.68
N PRO A 387 10.00 -33.44 5.08
CA PRO A 387 8.77 -34.08 5.50
C PRO A 387 8.88 -35.61 5.39
N THR A 388 8.40 -36.31 6.40
CA THR A 388 8.28 -37.79 6.39
C THR A 388 6.96 -38.26 5.81
N ASP A 389 5.96 -37.38 5.78
CA ASP A 389 4.66 -37.60 5.16
C ASP A 389 4.81 -37.54 3.63
N PRO A 390 4.42 -38.60 2.88
CA PRO A 390 4.58 -38.66 1.43
C PRO A 390 3.87 -37.53 0.67
N ASP A 391 2.69 -37.08 1.12
CA ASP A 391 1.92 -36.04 0.45
C ASP A 391 2.54 -34.66 0.66
N LYS A 392 3.14 -34.43 1.83
CA LYS A 392 3.91 -33.20 2.10
C LYS A 392 5.26 -33.21 1.39
N LEU A 393 5.93 -34.35 1.34
CA LEU A 393 7.19 -34.51 0.62
C LEU A 393 7.02 -34.30 -0.89
N ALA A 394 5.92 -34.78 -1.47
CA ALA A 394 5.62 -34.56 -2.89
C ALA A 394 5.49 -33.07 -3.27
N LYS A 395 5.16 -32.22 -2.28
CA LYS A 395 5.04 -30.76 -2.39
C LYS A 395 6.29 -30.01 -1.91
N ASP A 396 7.29 -30.69 -1.34
CA ASP A 396 8.54 -30.05 -0.92
C ASP A 396 9.37 -29.71 -2.16
N PRO A 397 9.77 -28.44 -2.39
CA PRO A 397 10.61 -28.06 -3.53
C PRO A 397 11.93 -28.83 -3.60
N ARG A 398 12.44 -29.32 -2.47
CA ARG A 398 13.71 -30.06 -2.37
C ARG A 398 13.57 -31.55 -2.64
N LYS A 399 12.36 -32.07 -2.93
CA LYS A 399 12.09 -33.51 -3.06
C LYS A 399 13.01 -34.24 -4.05
N ASP A 400 13.44 -33.55 -5.11
CA ASP A 400 14.27 -34.12 -6.17
C ASP A 400 15.78 -33.93 -5.90
N GLY A 401 16.12 -33.13 -4.89
CA GLY A 401 17.49 -32.79 -4.48
C GLY A 401 17.77 -33.18 -3.03
N LEU A 402 17.81 -32.19 -2.14
CA LEU A 402 18.20 -32.38 -0.73
C LEU A 402 17.28 -33.31 0.07
N CYS A 403 15.98 -33.32 -0.26
CA CYS A 403 14.99 -34.19 0.35
C CYS A 403 14.72 -35.46 -0.46
N LYS A 404 15.62 -35.82 -1.37
CA LYS A 404 15.53 -37.06 -2.11
C LYS A 404 15.58 -38.22 -1.13
N VAL A 405 14.41 -38.85 -0.95
CA VAL A 405 14.31 -40.12 -0.24
C VAL A 405 14.97 -41.15 -1.13
N ASP A 406 16.06 -41.74 -0.65
CA ASP A 406 16.60 -42.92 -1.29
C ASP A 406 15.53 -44.02 -1.22
N PRO A 407 14.91 -44.39 -2.36
CA PRO A 407 13.84 -45.39 -2.37
C PRO A 407 14.32 -46.75 -1.85
N CYS A 408 15.63 -46.98 -1.76
CA CYS A 408 16.23 -48.19 -1.22
C CYS A 408 16.43 -48.18 0.30
N LYS A 409 16.27 -47.04 0.97
CA LYS A 409 16.53 -46.92 2.42
C LYS A 409 15.40 -47.44 3.30
N SER A 410 14.18 -47.56 2.75
CA SER A 410 13.00 -48.05 3.47
C SER A 410 12.17 -48.97 2.58
N ILE A 411 12.79 -50.07 2.16
CA ILE A 411 12.14 -51.12 1.37
C ILE A 411 11.30 -52.04 2.27
N THR A 412 10.13 -52.43 1.80
CA THR A 412 9.29 -53.48 2.37
C THR A 412 9.28 -54.68 1.43
N SER A 413 8.70 -55.81 1.85
CA SER A 413 8.57 -57.01 1.01
C SER A 413 7.77 -56.78 -0.29
N THR A 414 7.06 -55.66 -0.41
CA THR A 414 6.25 -55.29 -1.58
C THR A 414 6.85 -54.16 -2.43
N THR A 415 7.99 -53.57 -2.04
CA THR A 415 8.61 -52.48 -2.82
C THR A 415 9.06 -52.98 -4.21
N PRO A 416 8.57 -52.41 -5.32
CA PRO A 416 8.90 -52.88 -6.66
C PRO A 416 10.40 -52.83 -6.97
N ILE A 417 10.85 -53.79 -7.76
CA ILE A 417 12.27 -53.96 -8.13
C ILE A 417 12.74 -52.82 -9.05
N GLU A 418 11.83 -52.24 -9.84
CA GLU A 418 12.09 -51.05 -10.66
C GLU A 418 12.30 -49.79 -9.82
N THR A 419 11.71 -49.73 -8.62
CA THR A 419 11.85 -48.59 -7.70
C THR A 419 13.13 -48.69 -6.87
N CYS A 420 13.54 -49.89 -6.47
CA CYS A 420 14.82 -50.17 -5.86
C CYS A 420 15.35 -51.53 -6.34
N PRO A 421 16.44 -51.60 -7.11
CA PRO A 421 17.00 -52.87 -7.59
C PRO A 421 17.37 -53.80 -6.44
N CYS A 422 17.24 -55.11 -6.65
CA CYS A 422 17.69 -56.09 -5.67
C CYS A 422 19.22 -56.06 -5.55
N PRO A 423 19.79 -56.14 -4.33
CA PRO A 423 21.23 -56.21 -4.16
C PRO A 423 21.82 -57.44 -4.87
N THR A 424 22.91 -57.24 -5.62
CA THR A 424 23.62 -58.32 -6.33
C THR A 424 24.60 -59.07 -5.42
N GLU A 425 25.09 -58.42 -4.36
CA GLU A 425 25.97 -59.03 -3.36
C GLU A 425 25.16 -59.89 -2.38
N ALA A 426 25.54 -61.16 -2.23
CA ALA A 426 24.81 -62.13 -1.41
C ALA A 426 24.60 -61.67 0.05
N SER A 427 25.61 -61.01 0.64
CA SER A 427 25.56 -60.51 2.02
C SER A 427 24.60 -59.33 2.22
N SER A 428 24.35 -58.55 1.16
CA SER A 428 23.39 -57.45 1.14
C SER A 428 21.99 -57.95 0.80
N LEU A 429 21.87 -58.94 -0.09
CA LEU A 429 20.61 -59.58 -0.45
C LEU A 429 19.97 -60.32 0.73
N GLU A 430 20.77 -60.95 1.60
CA GLU A 430 20.27 -61.63 2.81
C GLU A 430 19.55 -60.70 3.79
N LYS A 431 19.87 -59.39 3.73
CA LYS A 431 19.27 -58.34 4.56
C LYS A 431 18.12 -57.61 3.86
N ASP A 432 17.86 -57.88 2.58
CA ASP A 432 16.75 -57.27 1.84
C ASP A 432 15.42 -57.95 2.28
N PRO A 433 14.41 -57.19 2.76
CA PRO A 433 13.09 -57.71 3.13
C PRO A 433 12.34 -58.43 2.00
N ARG A 434 12.77 -58.25 0.74
CA ARG A 434 12.19 -58.86 -0.47
C ARG A 434 12.93 -60.12 -0.93
N LYS A 435 13.97 -60.57 -0.20
CA LYS A 435 14.85 -61.67 -0.59
C LYS A 435 14.14 -62.98 -0.92
N ASP A 436 13.03 -63.27 -0.23
CA ASP A 436 12.24 -64.50 -0.35
C ASP A 436 11.03 -64.32 -1.30
N GLY A 437 10.98 -63.21 -2.04
CA GLY A 437 9.90 -62.88 -2.97
C GLY A 437 10.44 -62.21 -4.23
N LEU A 438 10.17 -60.91 -4.40
CA LEU A 438 10.51 -60.16 -5.63
C LEU A 438 12.00 -60.27 -6.04
N CYS A 439 12.92 -60.43 -5.09
CA CYS A 439 14.35 -60.58 -5.38
C CYS A 439 14.82 -62.01 -5.63
N GLN A 440 13.97 -63.02 -5.42
CA GLN A 440 14.31 -64.42 -5.63
C GLN A 440 14.19 -64.83 -7.12
N ASP A 441 13.27 -64.19 -7.84
CA ASP A 441 12.90 -64.55 -9.22
C ASP A 441 13.74 -63.84 -10.29
N GLN A 442 14.72 -63.01 -9.89
CA GLN A 442 15.65 -62.42 -10.86
C GLN A 442 16.56 -63.52 -11.42
N PRO A 443 16.68 -63.64 -12.76
CA PRO A 443 17.60 -64.60 -13.35
C PRO A 443 19.01 -64.27 -12.87
N LYS A 444 19.64 -65.21 -12.15
CA LYS A 444 21.06 -65.12 -11.80
C LYS A 444 21.84 -65.00 -13.10
N GLU A 445 22.19 -63.77 -13.48
CA GLU A 445 22.98 -63.53 -14.68
C GLU A 445 24.28 -64.32 -14.55
N GLN A 446 24.35 -65.37 -15.37
CA GLN A 446 25.52 -66.21 -15.48
C GLN A 446 26.66 -65.32 -15.95
N THR A 447 27.65 -65.17 -15.07
CA THR A 447 29.01 -64.71 -15.36
C THR A 447 29.50 -65.16 -16.76
N MET A 448 29.25 -64.35 -17.78
CA MET A 448 29.80 -64.55 -19.12
C MET A 448 31.19 -63.92 -19.13
N LYS A 449 32.21 -64.77 -19.00
CA LYS A 449 33.60 -64.45 -19.33
C LYS A 449 33.67 -63.98 -20.78
N VAL A 450 33.89 -62.68 -20.99
CA VAL A 450 34.27 -62.14 -22.31
C VAL A 450 35.80 -62.04 -22.39
N ILE A 451 36.34 -62.73 -23.39
CA ILE A 451 37.74 -62.81 -23.81
C ILE A 451 38.13 -61.48 -24.50
N PRO A 452 39.33 -60.92 -24.28
CA PRO A 452 39.76 -59.75 -25.03
C PRO A 452 40.25 -60.18 -26.43
N SER A 453 39.65 -59.63 -27.48
CA SER A 453 40.19 -59.69 -28.84
C SER A 453 40.56 -58.32 -29.36
N ILE A 454 41.74 -58.33 -29.95
CA ILE A 454 42.52 -57.28 -30.59
C ILE A 454 41.86 -56.84 -31.91
N MET A 455 42.20 -55.60 -32.32
CA MET A 455 42.34 -55.05 -33.69
C MET A 455 41.24 -54.16 -34.30
N GLY A 456 41.72 -53.03 -34.89
CA GLY A 456 41.06 -52.20 -35.92
C GLY A 456 40.73 -50.78 -35.43
N VAL A 457 41.62 -49.78 -35.46
CA VAL A 457 41.98 -48.95 -36.64
C VAL A 457 40.79 -48.67 -37.57
N ILE A 458 40.33 -47.41 -37.63
CA ILE A 458 40.11 -46.62 -38.85
C ILE A 458 39.93 -45.13 -38.47
N LEU A 459 40.71 -44.28 -39.14
CA LEU A 459 40.57 -42.83 -39.22
C LEU A 459 39.24 -42.43 -39.87
N ALA A 460 38.62 -41.34 -39.42
CA ALA A 460 37.95 -40.40 -40.32
C ALA A 460 37.89 -39.00 -39.69
N SER A 461 38.73 -38.12 -40.21
CA SER A 461 38.70 -36.68 -40.07
C SER A 461 37.41 -36.12 -40.67
N ILE A 462 36.65 -35.31 -39.93
CA ILE A 462 35.78 -34.28 -40.53
C ILE A 462 35.98 -32.99 -39.76
N ALA A 463 36.72 -32.08 -40.40
CA ALA A 463 36.72 -30.67 -40.13
C ALA A 463 35.48 -30.06 -40.81
N ILE A 464 34.74 -29.19 -40.10
CA ILE A 464 33.99 -28.09 -40.71
C ILE A 464 34.17 -26.84 -39.84
N PRO A 465 34.56 -25.68 -40.43
CA PRO A 465 34.72 -24.41 -39.74
C PRO A 465 33.47 -23.49 -39.85
N ALA A 466 33.39 -22.57 -38.89
CA ALA A 466 32.96 -21.15 -38.97
C ALA A 466 31.72 -20.73 -39.78
N LEU A 467 30.82 -19.98 -39.13
CA LEU A 467 30.10 -18.80 -39.64
C LEU A 467 29.46 -18.11 -38.40
N VAL A 468 29.99 -17.00 -37.85
CA VAL A 468 29.84 -15.59 -38.28
C VAL A 468 28.44 -15.26 -38.78
N VAL A 469 27.60 -14.66 -37.93
CA VAL A 469 26.67 -13.58 -38.33
C VAL A 469 26.64 -12.55 -37.19
N LEU A 470 27.10 -11.36 -37.56
CA LEU A 470 26.92 -10.06 -36.91
C LEU A 470 25.67 -9.41 -37.55
N LEU A 471 25.15 -8.33 -36.94
CA LEU A 471 24.03 -7.43 -37.33
C LEU A 471 22.75 -7.74 -36.52
N LEU A 472 22.09 -6.80 -35.86
CA LEU A 472 22.12 -5.32 -35.86
C LEU A 472 21.75 -4.82 -34.46
#